data_AF-L0RE28-F1
#
_entry.id   AF-L0RE28-F1
#
_cell.length_a   1.000
_cell.length_b   1.000
_cell.length_c   1.000
_cell.angle_alpha   90.00
_cell.angle_beta   90.00
_cell.angle_gamma   90.00
#
_symmetry.space_group_name_H-M   'P 1'
#
loop_
_entity.id
_entity.type
_entity.pdbx_description
1 polymer ?
#
loop_
_entity_poly.entity_id
_entity_poly.type
_entity_poly.pdbx_seq_one_letter_code
_entity_poly.pdbx_strand_id
1 'polypeptide(L)' 'MMEHRCPVCRRLLMKGKVVEVQVKCPKCKKLIKLIAEDD' A
#
# COMPACT_ATOMS: atom_id res chain seq x y z
N MET A 1 8.71 6.25 9.74
CA MET A 1 7.98 5.03 9.33
C MET A 1 7.29 5.31 8.02
N MET A 2 7.49 4.49 7.00
CA MET A 2 6.78 4.61 5.72
C MET A 2 5.29 4.30 5.89
N GLU A 3 4.43 5.15 5.33
CA GLU A 3 2.99 4.94 5.23
C GLU A 3 2.63 4.70 3.77
N HIS A 4 1.99 3.56 3.50
CA HIS A 4 1.44 3.25 2.18
C HIS A 4 -0.05 3.56 2.16
N ARG A 5 -0.45 4.47 1.27
CA ARG A 5 -1.84 4.90 1.11
C ARG A 5 -2.36 4.50 -0.25
N CYS A 6 -3.67 4.32 -0.33
CA CYS A 6 -4.34 4.02 -1.59
C CYS A 6 -4.22 5.23 -2.54
N PRO A 7 -3.75 5.05 -3.79
CA PRO A 7 -3.60 6.14 -4.74
C PRO A 7 -4.93 6.74 -5.20
N VAL A 8 -6.05 6.06 -4.97
CA VAL A 8 -7.40 6.53 -5.39
C VAL A 8 -8.11 7.27 -4.26
N CYS A 9 -8.26 6.61 -3.10
CA CYS A 9 -9.07 7.14 -2.02
C CYS A 9 -8.25 7.68 -0.83
N ARG A 10 -6.91 7.65 -0.92
CA ARG A 10 -5.96 8.08 0.12
C ARG A 10 -6.12 7.38 1.48
N ARG A 11 -6.91 6.30 1.54
CA ARG A 11 -7.05 5.42 2.72
C ARG A 11 -5.68 4.82 3.06
N LEU A 12 -5.34 4.81 4.34
CA LEU A 12 -4.17 4.08 4.82
C LEU A 12 -4.34 2.59 4.54
N LEU A 13 -3.34 2.02 3.86
CA LEU A 13 -3.30 0.58 3.54
C LEU A 13 -2.37 -0.14 4.50
N MET A 14 -1.18 0.39 4.72
CA MET A 14 -0.16 -0.21 5.57
C MET A 14 0.79 0.84 6.13
N LYS A 15 1.40 0.55 7.28
CA LYS A 15 2.47 1.35 7.89
C LYS A 15 3.60 0.41 8.30
N GLY A 16 4.82 0.65 7.81
CA GLY A 16 5.97 -0.25 8.03
C GLY A 16 6.79 -0.48 6.76
N LYS A 17 7.84 -1.29 6.85
CA LYS A 17 8.57 -1.81 5.69
C LYS A 17 7.75 -2.90 5.02
N VAL A 18 7.76 -2.95 3.69
CA VAL A 18 6.99 -3.89 2.88
C VAL A 18 7.96 -4.55 1.91
N VAL A 19 8.10 -5.87 1.88
CA VAL A 19 9.00 -6.54 0.92
C VAL A 19 8.34 -6.60 -0.46
N GLU A 20 7.24 -7.34 -0.59
CA GLU A 20 6.34 -7.28 -1.75
C GLU A 20 4.96 -7.76 -1.29
N VAL A 21 3.91 -6.97 -1.53
CA VAL A 21 2.53 -7.40 -1.26
C VAL A 21 1.55 -6.77 -2.23
N GLN A 22 0.55 -7.54 -2.65
CA GLN A 22 -0.65 -6.99 -3.28
C GLN A 22 -1.72 -6.78 -2.22
N VAL A 23 -2.16 -5.53 -2.06
CA VAL A 23 -3.23 -5.19 -1.13
C VAL A 23 -4.44 -4.70 -1.91
N LYS A 24 -5.61 -5.24 -1.55
CA LYS A 24 -6.89 -4.74 -2.06
C LYS A 24 -7.38 -3.65 -1.12
N CYS A 25 -7.59 -2.44 -1.64
CA CYS A 25 -8.12 -1.35 -0.82
C CYS A 25 -9.54 -1.69 -0.34
N PRO A 26 -9.84 -1.65 0.96
CA PRO A 26 -11.17 -1.99 1.47
C PRO A 26 -12.25 -0.98 1.06
N LYS A 27 -11.86 0.27 0.75
CA LYS A 27 -12.81 1.34 0.38
C LYS A 27 -13.13 1.34 -1.11
N CYS A 28 -12.12 1.44 -1.98
CA CYS A 28 -12.33 1.55 -3.43
C CYS A 28 -12.15 0.23 -4.19
N LYS A 29 -11.86 -0.88 -3.48
CA LYS A 29 -11.67 -2.24 -4.03
C LYS A 29 -10.55 -2.39 -5.06
N LYS A 30 -9.78 -1.32 -5.32
CA LYS A 30 -8.62 -1.34 -6.22
C LYS A 30 -7.52 -2.23 -5.64
N LEU A 31 -6.85 -2.97 -6.50
CA LEU A 31 -5.64 -3.73 -6.19
C LEU A 31 -4.42 -2.80 -6.34
N ILE A 32 -3.55 -2.81 -5.33
CA ILE A 32 -2.33 -2.01 -5.28
C ILE A 32 -1.17 -2.97 -5.00
N LYS A 33 -0.14 -2.92 -5.83
CA LYS A 33 1.12 -3.60 -5.58
C LYS A 33 2.03 -2.65 -4.81
N LEU A 34 2.49 -3.05 -3.63
CA LEU A 34 3.47 -2.35 -2.82
C LEU A 34 4.77 -3.16 -2.88
N ILE A 35 5.87 -2.52 -3.26
CA ILE A 35 7.21 -3.10 -3.34
C ILE A 35 8.15 -2.30 -2.44
N ALA A 36 9.05 -2.97 -1.70
CA ALA A 36 10.20 -2.29 -1.11
C ALA A 36 11.17 -1.92 -2.22
N GLU A 37 11.62 -0.68 -2.21
CA GLU A 37 12.91 -0.34 -2.78
C GLU A 37 13.90 -0.41 -1.60
N ASP A 38 14.70 -1.48 -1.58
CA ASP A 38 15.94 -1.53 -0.79
C ASP A 38 17.03 -0.88 -1.65
N ASP A 39 17.23 0.43 -1.47
CA ASP A 39 18.38 1.19 -1.99
C ASP A 39 19.29 1.58 -0.82
#